data_AF-X8CE66-F1
#
_entry.id   AF-X8CE66-F1
#
_cell.length_a   1.000
_cell.length_b   1.000
_cell.length_c   1.000
_cell.angle_alpha   90.00
_cell.angle_beta   90.00
_cell.angle_gamma   90.00
#
_symmetry.space_group_name_H-M   'P 1'
#
loop_
_entity.id
_entity.type
_entity.pdbx_description
1 polymer ?
#
loop_
_entity_poly.entity_id
_entity_poly.type
_entity_poly.pdbx_seq_one_letter_code
_entity_poly.pdbx_strand_id
1 'polypeptide(L)'
;MWHMLGNVDAVHGLYYLLMHGWFQVFPATEFWSRAPSGLAAGGAAAGVVVLGKQFSSRTVAIASGTFCAILPRTTWAGIEARPYALSMMAAVWLTVLLVHAARRDTRRLWLGYGVALALSIVLDAYIALLLGAYVVFVVVFHRGRTVLARFAIASAVAVGAVLPFLLTVAGQAHQISWVAPIGHRTIEDVVMQQYFERSPRSPSWRRC
;
A
#
# COMPACT_ATOMS: atom_id res chain seq x y z
N MET A 1 16.09 -19.86 9.12
CA MET A 1 15.37 -18.60 8.82
C MET A 1 15.87 -17.95 7.53
N TRP A 2 17.18 -17.79 7.32
CA TRP A 2 17.76 -17.27 6.07
C TRP A 2 17.53 -18.13 4.81
N HIS A 3 17.35 -19.45 4.95
CA HIS A 3 17.10 -20.36 3.82
C HIS A 3 15.65 -20.25 3.26
N MET A 4 14.70 -19.69 4.01
CA MET A 4 13.32 -19.46 3.50
C MET A 4 13.13 -18.08 2.85
N LEU A 5 13.97 -17.10 3.22
CA LEU A 5 14.00 -15.77 2.57
C LEU A 5 14.46 -15.83 1.11
N GLY A 6 15.16 -16.89 0.71
CA GLY A 6 15.66 -17.08 -0.65
C GLY A 6 14.66 -17.65 -1.65
N ASN A 7 13.50 -18.16 -1.22
CA ASN A 7 12.67 -19.01 -2.09
C ASN A 7 11.17 -18.69 -2.17
N VAL A 8 10.60 -17.85 -1.29
CA VAL A 8 9.13 -17.60 -1.29
C VAL A 8 8.68 -16.14 -1.03
N ASP A 9 9.39 -15.30 -0.26
CA ASP A 9 8.85 -13.99 0.18
C ASP A 9 9.85 -12.81 0.18
N ALA A 10 10.63 -12.62 -0.88
CA ALA A 10 11.46 -11.41 -0.99
C ALA A 10 10.61 -10.11 -0.91
N VAL A 11 9.38 -10.14 -1.42
CA VAL A 11 8.41 -9.03 -1.40
C VAL A 11 8.09 -8.57 0.03
N HIS A 12 8.03 -9.50 0.97
CA HIS A 12 7.70 -9.22 2.36
C HIS A 12 8.94 -9.05 3.25
N GLY A 13 10.14 -9.05 2.68
CA GLY A 13 11.40 -8.97 3.42
C GLY A 13 11.48 -7.75 4.35
N LEU A 14 11.01 -6.58 3.90
CA LEU A 14 10.98 -5.37 4.73
C LEU A 14 9.98 -5.48 5.89
N TYR A 15 8.82 -6.09 5.64
CA TYR A 15 7.83 -6.37 6.68
C TYR A 15 8.41 -7.31 7.74
N TYR A 16 9.11 -8.37 7.33
CA TYR A 16 9.74 -9.29 8.28
C TYR A 16 10.87 -8.65 9.07
N LEU A 17 11.66 -7.77 8.47
CA LEU A 17 12.67 -7.00 9.20
C LEU A 17 12.04 -6.09 10.26
N LEU A 18 10.94 -5.41 9.92
CA LEU A 18 10.19 -4.59 10.88
C LEU A 18 9.63 -5.44 12.03
N MET A 19 9.00 -6.57 11.70
CA MET A 19 8.46 -7.48 12.72
C MET A 19 9.57 -8.11 13.57
N HIS A 20 10.73 -8.40 12.99
CA HIS A 20 11.88 -8.89 13.73
C HIS A 20 12.33 -7.86 14.77
N GLY A 21 12.49 -6.59 14.37
CA GLY A 21 12.80 -5.50 15.30
C GLY A 21 11.72 -5.29 16.37
N TRP A 22 10.45 -5.39 15.99
CA TRP A 22 9.31 -5.28 16.91
C TRP A 22 9.36 -6.32 18.04
N PHE A 23 9.61 -7.57 17.70
CA PHE A 23 9.69 -8.66 18.68
C PHE A 23 10.98 -8.70 19.49
N GLN A 24 11.99 -7.87 19.17
CA GLN A 24 13.12 -7.65 20.08
C GLN A 24 12.72 -6.82 21.30
N VAL A 25 11.67 -6.00 21.18
CA VAL A 25 11.19 -5.10 22.23
C VAL A 25 9.95 -5.66 22.92
N PHE A 26 9.04 -6.28 22.14
CA PHE A 26 7.76 -6.79 22.64
C PHE A 26 7.70 -8.32 22.62
N PRO A 27 7.02 -8.96 23.59
CA PRO A 27 6.85 -10.41 23.61
C PRO A 27 6.09 -10.92 22.38
N ALA A 28 6.43 -12.12 21.90
CA ALA A 28 5.75 -12.79 20.80
C ALA A 28 4.39 -13.39 21.24
N THR A 29 3.43 -12.53 21.59
CA THR A 29 2.05 -12.92 21.86
C THR A 29 1.14 -12.57 20.70
N GLU A 30 -0.05 -13.18 20.66
CA GLU A 30 -1.08 -12.90 19.66
C GLU A 30 -1.42 -11.40 19.57
N PHE A 31 -1.53 -10.72 20.71
CA PHE A 31 -1.79 -9.27 20.74
C PHE A 31 -0.66 -8.46 20.09
N TRP A 32 0.58 -8.70 20.49
CA TRP A 32 1.74 -7.94 20.00
C TRP A 32 2.04 -8.22 18.53
N SER A 33 1.64 -9.36 17.99
CA SER A 33 1.73 -9.63 16.55
C SER A 33 0.78 -8.78 15.70
N ARG A 34 -0.37 -8.37 16.25
CA ARG A 34 -1.40 -7.58 15.56
C ARG A 34 -1.31 -6.08 15.81
N ALA A 35 -0.67 -5.68 16.90
CA ALA A 35 -0.50 -4.27 17.26
C ALA A 35 0.12 -3.42 16.14
N PRO A 36 1.16 -3.86 15.40
CA PRO A 36 1.70 -3.10 14.27
C PRO A 36 0.67 -2.85 13.15
N SER A 37 -0.14 -3.85 12.81
CA SER A 37 -1.18 -3.72 11.79
C SER A 37 -2.28 -2.75 12.24
N GLY A 38 -2.72 -2.82 13.50
CA GLY A 38 -3.71 -1.89 14.05
C GLY A 38 -3.21 -0.44 14.06
N LEU A 39 -1.95 -0.21 14.44
CA LEU A 39 -1.31 1.11 14.37
C LEU A 39 -1.22 1.61 12.93
N ALA A 40 -0.86 0.73 11.99
CA ALA A 40 -0.80 1.08 10.58
C ALA A 40 -2.18 1.45 10.00
N ALA A 41 -3.24 0.74 10.39
CA ALA A 41 -4.61 1.08 10.00
C ALA A 41 -5.02 2.47 10.53
N GLY A 42 -4.69 2.79 11.78
CA GLY A 42 -4.87 4.14 12.34
C GLY A 42 -4.04 5.20 11.60
N GLY A 43 -2.79 4.88 11.26
CA GLY A 43 -1.90 5.73 10.46
C GLY A 43 -2.42 5.99 9.05
N ALA A 44 -3.05 5.00 8.41
CA ALA A 44 -3.73 5.15 7.12
C ALA A 44 -4.92 6.10 7.23
N ALA A 45 -5.79 5.91 8.23
CA ALA A 45 -6.93 6.80 8.49
C ALA A 45 -6.50 8.25 8.74
N ALA A 46 -5.45 8.46 9.56
CA ALA A 46 -4.86 9.77 9.78
C ALA A 46 -4.31 10.39 8.48
N GLY A 47 -3.63 9.58 7.66
CA GLY A 47 -3.16 10.00 6.33
C GLY A 47 -4.30 10.45 5.42
N VAL A 48 -5.46 9.78 5.46
CA VAL A 48 -6.66 10.16 4.69
C VAL A 48 -7.20 11.52 5.14
N VAL A 49 -7.22 11.79 6.46
CA VAL A 49 -7.58 13.12 6.97
C VAL A 49 -6.61 14.18 6.44
N VAL A 50 -5.30 13.91 6.50
CA VAL A 50 -4.28 14.84 5.99
C VAL A 50 -4.47 15.09 4.50
N LEU A 51 -4.71 14.04 3.70
CA LEU A 51 -4.97 14.13 2.27
C LEU A 51 -6.24 14.95 1.99
N GLY A 52 -7.34 14.64 2.67
CA GLY A 52 -8.62 15.34 2.53
C GLY A 52 -8.51 16.83 2.83
N LYS A 53 -7.73 17.22 3.85
CA LYS A 53 -7.45 18.63 4.17
C LYS A 53 -6.72 19.39 3.06
N GLN A 54 -6.05 18.70 2.14
CA GLN A 54 -5.41 19.35 0.99
C GLN A 54 -6.41 19.73 -0.10
N PHE A 55 -7.57 19.09 -0.16
CA PHE A 55 -8.58 19.28 -1.22
C PHE A 55 -9.90 19.89 -0.74
N SER A 56 -10.22 19.79 0.55
CA SER A 56 -11.52 20.21 1.08
C SER A 56 -11.44 20.73 2.52
N SER A 57 -12.60 20.97 3.13
CA SER A 57 -12.75 21.47 4.50
C SER A 57 -12.35 20.43 5.55
N ARG A 58 -12.12 20.91 6.78
CA ARG A 58 -11.78 20.05 7.93
C ARG A 58 -12.83 18.98 8.21
N THR A 59 -14.11 19.30 8.06
CA THR A 59 -15.22 18.37 8.30
C THR A 59 -15.21 17.22 7.31
N VAL A 60 -15.05 17.52 6.01
CA VAL A 60 -14.97 16.50 4.95
C VAL A 60 -13.75 15.59 5.17
N ALA A 61 -12.62 16.19 5.55
CA ALA A 61 -11.40 15.43 5.81
C ALA A 61 -11.55 14.48 7.01
N ILE A 62 -12.09 14.95 8.13
CA ILE A 62 -12.33 14.12 9.32
C ILE A 62 -13.33 13.02 8.99
N ALA A 63 -14.45 13.35 8.34
CA ALA A 63 -15.44 12.37 7.92
C ALA A 63 -14.83 11.27 7.05
N SER A 64 -14.01 11.64 6.05
CA SER A 64 -13.33 10.68 5.16
C SER A 64 -12.38 9.75 5.93
N GLY A 65 -11.61 10.28 6.88
CA GLY A 65 -10.74 9.47 7.74
C GLY A 65 -11.52 8.53 8.66
N THR A 66 -12.64 9.00 9.24
CA THR A 66 -13.52 8.16 10.04
C THR A 66 -14.13 7.04 9.22
N PHE A 67 -14.62 7.33 8.00
CA PHE A 67 -15.09 6.31 7.08
C PHE A 67 -14.00 5.28 6.75
N CYS A 68 -12.78 5.75 6.48
CA CYS A 68 -11.62 4.88 6.27
C CYS A 68 -11.37 3.95 7.46
N ALA A 69 -11.48 4.45 8.70
CA ALA A 69 -11.23 3.66 9.91
C ALA A 69 -12.28 2.56 10.15
N ILE A 70 -13.55 2.83 9.83
CA ILE A 70 -14.67 1.89 10.08
C ILE A 70 -14.94 0.94 8.91
N LEU A 71 -14.31 1.17 7.75
CA LEU A 71 -14.47 0.33 6.57
C LEU A 71 -14.07 -1.12 6.90
N PRO A 72 -14.91 -2.13 6.59
CA PRO A 72 -14.62 -3.53 6.94
C PRO A 72 -13.24 -4.00 6.50
N ARG A 73 -12.79 -3.57 5.31
CA ARG A 73 -11.45 -3.90 4.80
C ARG A 73 -10.31 -3.29 5.61
N THR A 74 -10.48 -2.07 6.12
CA THR A 74 -9.47 -1.43 6.97
C THR A 74 -9.39 -2.14 8.32
N THR A 75 -10.55 -2.45 8.91
CA THR A 75 -10.62 -3.19 10.18
C THR A 75 -10.03 -4.59 10.03
N TRP A 76 -10.37 -5.31 8.96
CA TRP A 76 -9.81 -6.62 8.65
C TRP A 76 -8.29 -6.57 8.50
N ALA A 77 -7.78 -5.62 7.71
CA ALA A 77 -6.35 -5.44 7.52
C ALA A 77 -5.61 -5.07 8.82
N GLY A 78 -6.28 -4.36 9.75
CA GLY A 78 -5.70 -3.97 11.04
C GLY A 78 -5.67 -5.10 12.08
N ILE A 79 -6.52 -6.12 11.96
CA ILE A 79 -6.56 -7.27 12.86
C ILE A 79 -5.70 -8.42 12.32
N GLU A 80 -5.47 -8.48 11.01
CA GLU A 80 -4.61 -9.47 10.40
C GLU A 80 -3.12 -9.12 10.62
N ALA A 81 -2.32 -10.07 11.11
CA ALA A 81 -0.87 -9.91 11.29
C ALA A 81 -0.13 -10.06 9.94
N ARG A 82 -0.50 -9.21 8.97
CA ARG A 82 -0.04 -9.20 7.58
C ARG A 82 0.27 -7.77 7.11
N PRO A 83 1.05 -7.61 6.02
CA PRO A 83 1.53 -6.30 5.55
C PRO A 83 0.44 -5.39 4.95
N TYR A 84 -0.82 -5.82 4.86
CA TYR A 84 -1.89 -5.07 4.19
C TYR A 84 -2.14 -3.69 4.80
N ALA A 85 -2.19 -3.58 6.13
CA ALA A 85 -2.41 -2.30 6.79
C ALA A 85 -1.23 -1.34 6.60
N LEU A 86 0.01 -1.86 6.63
CA LEU A 86 1.22 -1.07 6.35
C LEU A 86 1.25 -0.59 4.90
N SER A 87 0.84 -1.44 3.96
CA SER A 87 0.78 -1.08 2.53
C SER A 87 -0.27 0.00 2.26
N MET A 88 -1.45 -0.10 2.90
CA MET A 88 -2.46 0.97 2.86
C MET A 88 -1.93 2.28 3.44
N MET A 89 -1.29 2.23 4.62
CA MET A 89 -0.68 3.42 5.22
C MET A 89 0.36 4.04 4.29
N ALA A 90 1.26 3.23 3.74
CA ALA A 90 2.29 3.67 2.81
C ALA A 90 1.68 4.34 1.56
N ALA A 91 0.68 3.71 0.93
CA ALA A 91 0.00 4.26 -0.24
C ALA A 91 -0.66 5.63 0.04
N VAL A 92 -1.32 5.78 1.18
CA VAL A 92 -1.97 7.04 1.57
C VAL A 92 -0.93 8.13 1.82
N TRP A 93 0.12 7.85 2.60
CA TRP A 93 1.16 8.84 2.92
C TRP A 93 2.02 9.19 1.71
N LEU A 94 2.28 8.23 0.81
CA LEU A 94 2.93 8.47 -0.46
C LEU A 94 2.12 9.46 -1.32
N THR A 95 0.78 9.29 -1.34
CA THR A 95 -0.12 10.21 -2.04
C THR A 95 -0.11 11.60 -1.41
N VAL A 96 -0.15 11.69 -0.08
CA VAL A 96 -0.01 12.95 0.67
C VAL A 96 1.29 13.67 0.30
N LEU A 97 2.42 12.95 0.28
CA LEU A 97 3.73 13.51 -0.07
C LEU A 97 3.78 13.97 -1.52
N LEU A 98 3.25 13.20 -2.46
CA LEU A 98 3.18 13.58 -3.87
C LEU A 98 2.42 14.89 -4.05
N VAL A 99 1.20 14.98 -3.50
CA VAL A 99 0.36 16.18 -3.65
C VAL A 99 1.05 17.38 -2.98
N HIS A 100 1.67 17.18 -1.82
CA HIS A 100 2.40 18.23 -1.15
C HIS A 100 3.65 18.70 -1.93
N ALA A 101 4.41 17.75 -2.50
CA ALA A 101 5.57 18.03 -3.34
C ALA A 101 5.17 18.75 -4.63
N ALA A 102 4.08 18.34 -5.28
CA ALA A 102 3.57 18.96 -6.50
C ALA A 102 3.12 20.41 -6.27
N ARG A 103 2.55 20.72 -5.10
CA ARG A 103 2.10 22.07 -4.74
C ARG A 103 3.22 23.02 -4.32
N ARG A 104 4.20 22.53 -3.56
CA ARG A 104 5.31 23.35 -3.02
C ARG A 104 6.53 23.39 -3.92
N ASP A 105 6.68 22.40 -4.79
CA ASP A 105 7.77 22.22 -5.75
C ASP A 105 9.17 22.51 -5.17
N THR A 106 9.53 21.83 -4.07
CA THR A 106 10.87 21.93 -3.47
C THR A 106 11.65 20.63 -3.62
N ARG A 107 12.97 20.72 -3.82
CA ARG A 107 13.84 19.54 -3.99
C ARG A 107 13.77 18.56 -2.81
N ARG A 108 13.66 19.08 -1.58
CA ARG A 108 13.56 18.25 -0.36
C ARG A 108 12.29 17.40 -0.34
N LEU A 109 11.17 17.96 -0.77
CA LEU A 109 9.91 17.22 -0.84
C LEU A 109 9.92 16.18 -1.96
N TRP A 110 10.52 16.48 -3.10
CA TRP A 110 10.72 15.51 -4.18
C TRP A 110 11.64 14.36 -3.77
N LEU A 111 12.71 14.65 -3.02
CA LEU A 111 13.56 13.62 -2.43
C LEU A 111 12.77 12.76 -1.44
N GLY A 112 12.01 13.37 -0.54
CA GLY A 112 11.15 12.66 0.41
C GLY A 112 10.12 11.76 -0.28
N TYR A 113 9.50 12.26 -1.35
CA TYR A 113 8.61 11.48 -2.21
C TYR A 113 9.33 10.28 -2.85
N GLY A 114 10.50 10.49 -3.46
CA GLY A 114 11.26 9.42 -4.11
C GLY A 114 11.71 8.32 -3.14
N VAL A 115 12.19 8.71 -1.96
CA VAL A 115 12.55 7.77 -0.88
C VAL A 115 11.33 7.00 -0.39
N ALA A 116 10.21 7.71 -0.13
CA ALA A 116 8.98 7.07 0.29
C ALA A 116 8.43 6.10 -0.77
N LEU A 117 8.52 6.46 -2.05
CA LEU A 117 8.12 5.61 -3.17
C LEU A 117 8.95 4.33 -3.21
N ALA A 118 10.27 4.43 -3.14
CA ALA A 118 11.17 3.28 -3.15
C ALA A 118 10.88 2.34 -1.96
N LEU A 119 10.78 2.89 -0.74
CA LEU A 119 10.44 2.12 0.46
C LEU A 119 9.07 1.45 0.35
N SER A 120 8.09 2.14 -0.22
CA SER A 120 6.74 1.60 -0.40
C SER A 120 6.72 0.46 -1.44
N ILE A 121 7.48 0.56 -2.53
CA ILE A 121 7.62 -0.52 -3.52
C ILE A 121 8.32 -1.74 -2.92
N VAL A 122 9.34 -1.52 -2.07
CA VAL A 122 10.02 -2.62 -1.36
C VAL A 122 9.11 -3.27 -0.32
N LEU A 123 8.20 -2.52 0.30
CA LEU A 123 7.19 -3.04 1.21
C LEU A 123 6.12 -3.86 0.46
N ASP A 124 5.65 -3.34 -0.67
CA ASP A 124 4.66 -3.97 -1.53
C ASP A 124 4.87 -3.55 -2.99
N ALA A 125 5.27 -4.51 -3.83
CA ALA A 125 5.57 -4.26 -5.24
C ALA A 125 4.36 -3.72 -6.02
N TYR A 126 3.12 -3.99 -5.59
CA TYR A 126 1.91 -3.48 -6.24
C TYR A 126 1.75 -1.96 -6.11
N ILE A 127 2.42 -1.31 -5.15
CA ILE A 127 2.45 0.15 -5.05
C ILE A 127 3.07 0.79 -6.29
N ALA A 128 3.89 0.08 -7.07
CA ALA A 128 4.38 0.58 -8.35
C ALA A 128 3.25 0.95 -9.32
N LEU A 129 2.07 0.31 -9.22
CA LEU A 129 0.91 0.63 -10.06
C LEU A 129 0.34 2.04 -9.78
N LEU A 130 0.54 2.58 -8.57
CA LEU A 130 0.13 3.95 -8.23
C LEU A 130 0.85 4.99 -9.07
N LEU A 131 2.05 4.69 -9.61
CA LEU A 131 2.75 5.61 -10.51
C LEU A 131 1.90 5.98 -11.73
N GLY A 132 1.11 5.05 -12.27
CA GLY A 132 0.20 5.34 -13.37
C GLY A 132 -0.84 6.41 -12.99
N ALA A 133 -1.46 6.26 -11.82
CA ALA A 133 -2.40 7.24 -11.29
C ALA A 133 -1.72 8.60 -11.00
N TYR A 134 -0.48 8.57 -10.51
CA TYR A 134 0.30 9.78 -10.23
C TYR A 134 0.71 10.53 -11.49
N VAL A 135 1.08 9.83 -12.56
CA VAL A 135 1.33 10.44 -13.88
C VAL A 135 0.09 11.19 -14.34
N VAL A 136 -1.08 10.54 -14.31
CA VAL A 136 -2.36 11.18 -14.69
C VAL A 136 -2.64 12.40 -13.81
N PHE A 137 -2.50 12.26 -12.49
CA PHE A 137 -2.71 13.36 -11.55
C PHE A 137 -1.81 14.57 -11.83
N VAL A 138 -0.50 14.36 -12.01
CA VAL A 138 0.44 15.46 -12.25
C VAL A 138 0.19 16.10 -13.62
N VAL A 139 -0.06 15.31 -14.68
CA VAL A 139 -0.33 15.84 -16.03
C VAL A 139 -1.63 16.65 -16.09
N VAL A 140 -2.68 16.20 -15.40
CA VAL A 140 -3.99 16.86 -15.41
C VAL A 140 -3.97 18.12 -14.55
N PHE A 141 -3.46 18.04 -13.32
CA PHE A 141 -3.60 19.10 -12.32
C PHE A 141 -2.38 20.00 -12.14
N HIS A 142 -1.18 19.58 -12.57
CA HIS A 142 0.06 20.32 -12.34
C HIS A 142 0.95 20.39 -13.59
N ARG A 143 0.55 21.24 -14.56
CA ARG A 143 1.20 21.37 -15.87
C ARG A 143 2.53 22.15 -15.89
N GLY A 144 3.13 22.43 -14.74
CA GLY A 144 4.42 23.09 -14.67
C GLY A 144 5.53 22.16 -15.16
N ARG A 145 6.32 22.58 -16.16
CA ARG A 145 7.44 21.77 -16.71
C ARG A 145 8.42 21.32 -15.62
N THR A 146 8.66 22.16 -14.62
CA THR A 146 9.54 21.88 -13.48
C THR A 146 8.99 20.76 -12.59
N VAL A 147 7.69 20.81 -12.26
CA VAL A 147 7.00 19.79 -11.46
C VAL A 147 7.03 18.45 -12.20
N LEU A 148 6.70 18.47 -13.50
CA LEU A 148 6.67 17.27 -14.34
C LEU A 148 8.07 16.63 -14.45
N ALA A 149 9.10 17.44 -14.68
CA ALA A 149 10.48 16.97 -14.75
C ALA A 149 10.95 16.39 -13.40
N ARG A 150 10.67 17.05 -12.28
CA ARG A 150 11.08 16.57 -10.95
C ARG A 150 10.33 15.32 -10.53
N PHE A 151 9.04 15.24 -10.83
CA PHE A 151 8.26 14.02 -10.67
C PHE A 151 8.86 12.87 -11.47
N ALA A 152 9.14 13.09 -12.76
CA ALA A 152 9.72 12.06 -13.63
C ALA A 152 11.10 11.61 -13.14
N ILE A 153 11.98 12.56 -12.77
CA ILE A 153 13.31 12.25 -12.24
C ILE A 153 13.22 11.49 -10.92
N ALA A 154 12.43 11.98 -9.95
CA ALA A 154 12.30 11.33 -8.65
C ALA A 154 11.71 9.91 -8.77
N SER A 155 10.70 9.75 -9.63
CA SER A 155 10.07 8.44 -9.88
C SER A 155 11.04 7.48 -10.58
N ALA A 156 11.76 7.95 -11.62
CA ALA A 156 12.72 7.14 -12.35
C ALA A 156 13.90 6.73 -11.46
N VAL A 157 14.41 7.63 -10.62
CA VAL A 157 15.48 7.32 -9.65
C VAL A 157 14.99 6.30 -8.62
N ALA A 158 13.79 6.48 -8.07
CA ALA A 158 13.22 5.55 -7.09
C ALA A 158 13.00 4.15 -7.69
N VAL A 159 12.37 4.07 -8.87
CA VAL A 159 12.14 2.81 -9.59
C VAL A 159 13.46 2.17 -9.99
N GLY A 160 14.42 2.94 -10.49
CA GLY A 160 15.76 2.46 -10.84
C GLY A 160 16.50 1.88 -9.65
N ALA A 161 16.40 2.52 -8.47
CA ALA A 161 17.02 2.03 -7.24
C ALA A 161 16.44 0.68 -6.77
N VAL A 162 15.14 0.44 -6.99
CA VAL A 162 14.46 -0.81 -6.60
C VAL A 162 14.29 -1.79 -7.76
N LEU A 163 14.79 -1.45 -8.95
CA LEU A 163 14.69 -2.28 -10.15
C LEU A 163 15.25 -3.71 -9.97
N PRO A 164 16.46 -3.93 -9.38
CA PRO A 164 16.95 -5.30 -9.19
C PRO A 164 16.01 -6.11 -8.29
N PHE A 165 15.39 -5.48 -7.30
CA PHE A 165 14.39 -6.10 -6.44
C PHE A 165 13.10 -6.42 -7.22
N LEU A 166 12.62 -5.52 -8.07
CA LEU A 166 11.44 -5.79 -8.89
C LEU A 166 11.65 -6.96 -9.87
N LEU A 167 12.87 -7.07 -10.44
CA LEU A 167 13.22 -8.16 -11.35
C LEU A 167 13.28 -9.51 -10.63
N THR A 168 13.82 -9.56 -9.40
CA THR A 168 13.80 -10.80 -8.61
C THR A 168 12.37 -11.19 -8.23
N VAL A 169 11.53 -10.24 -7.85
CA VAL A 169 10.11 -10.47 -7.55
C VAL A 169 9.34 -10.97 -8.78
N ALA A 170 9.54 -10.36 -9.95
CA ALA A 170 8.88 -10.76 -11.19
C ALA A 170 9.28 -12.19 -11.62
N GLY A 171 10.53 -12.60 -11.41
CA GLY A 171 10.98 -13.96 -11.66
C GLY A 171 10.29 -15.02 -10.77
N GLN A 172 9.81 -14.63 -9.59
CA GLN A 172 9.08 -15.50 -8.67
C GLN A 172 7.57 -15.57 -8.95
N ALA A 173 7.02 -14.68 -9.80
CA ALA A 173 5.60 -14.62 -10.11
C ALA A 173 5.04 -15.90 -10.77
N HIS A 174 5.92 -16.75 -11.34
CA HIS A 174 5.54 -18.05 -11.89
C HIS A 174 5.09 -19.05 -10.81
N GLN A 175 5.44 -18.84 -9.53
CA GLN A 175 5.02 -19.72 -8.42
C GLN A 175 3.53 -19.51 -8.01
N ILE A 176 2.90 -18.43 -8.47
CA ILE A 176 1.51 -18.05 -8.14
C ILE A 176 0.52 -18.41 -9.26
N SER A 177 0.93 -19.21 -10.25
CA SER A 177 0.12 -19.58 -11.43
C SER A 177 -1.16 -20.38 -11.10
N TRP A 178 -1.37 -20.75 -9.84
CA TRP A 178 -2.57 -21.41 -9.35
C TRP A 178 -3.76 -20.46 -9.12
N VAL A 179 -3.54 -19.13 -9.20
CA VAL A 179 -4.60 -18.12 -9.09
C VAL A 179 -5.40 -18.08 -10.40
N ALA A 180 -6.72 -18.26 -10.29
CA ALA A 180 -7.63 -18.40 -11.43
C ALA A 180 -7.55 -17.18 -12.38
N PRO A 181 -7.64 -17.40 -13.70
CA PRO A 181 -7.52 -16.34 -14.70
C PRO A 181 -8.65 -15.30 -14.59
N ILE A 182 -8.33 -14.06 -14.99
CA ILE A 182 -9.23 -12.91 -15.00
C ILE A 182 -10.48 -13.24 -15.83
N GLY A 183 -11.67 -13.11 -15.22
CA GLY A 183 -12.94 -13.44 -15.84
C GLY A 183 -14.07 -12.56 -15.31
N HIS A 184 -15.33 -12.87 -15.66
CA HIS A 184 -16.48 -12.06 -15.26
C HIS A 184 -16.68 -11.92 -13.73
N ARG A 185 -16.13 -12.84 -12.94
CA ARG A 185 -16.10 -12.74 -11.47
C ARG A 185 -15.17 -11.64 -10.96
N THR A 186 -14.14 -11.25 -11.72
CA THR A 186 -13.20 -10.21 -11.34
C THR A 186 -13.87 -8.83 -11.24
N ILE A 187 -14.91 -8.57 -12.04
CA ILE A 187 -15.68 -7.31 -11.93
C ILE A 187 -16.46 -7.27 -10.61
N GLU A 188 -17.08 -8.40 -10.22
CA GLU A 188 -17.74 -8.52 -8.91
C GLU A 188 -16.74 -8.43 -7.75
N ASP A 189 -15.56 -9.05 -7.88
CA ASP A 189 -14.54 -9.02 -6.83
C ASP A 189 -13.98 -7.60 -6.64
N VAL A 190 -13.76 -6.85 -7.73
CA VAL A 190 -13.31 -5.45 -7.69
C VAL A 190 -14.38 -4.50 -7.16
N VAL A 191 -15.65 -4.68 -7.54
CA VAL A 191 -16.71 -3.74 -7.14
C VAL A 191 -17.28 -4.05 -5.75
N MET A 192 -17.37 -5.33 -5.38
CA MET A 192 -18.07 -5.79 -4.17
C MET A 192 -17.11 -6.33 -3.11
N GLN A 193 -16.22 -7.28 -3.45
CA GLN A 193 -15.28 -7.84 -2.46
C GLN A 193 -14.24 -6.83 -1.97
N GLN A 194 -13.96 -5.79 -2.77
CA GLN A 194 -13.01 -4.75 -2.38
C GLN A 194 -13.49 -3.89 -1.21
N TYR A 195 -14.79 -3.92 -0.87
CA TYR A 195 -15.38 -3.18 0.25
C TYR A 195 -16.06 -4.08 1.28
N PHE A 196 -16.61 -5.23 0.86
CA PHE A 196 -17.36 -6.16 1.70
C PHE A 196 -16.96 -7.61 1.41
N GLU A 197 -16.42 -8.33 2.40
CA GLU A 197 -16.17 -9.76 2.27
C GLU A 197 -17.52 -10.52 2.17
N ARG A 198 -17.62 -11.44 1.20
CA ARG A 198 -18.79 -12.33 1.10
C ARG A 198 -18.79 -13.30 2.27
N SER A 199 -19.95 -13.51 2.89
CA SER A 199 -20.20 -14.68 3.73
C SER A 199 -20.07 -15.95 2.88
N PRO A 200 -19.37 -17.00 3.37
CA PRO A 200 -19.24 -18.24 2.62
C PRO A 200 -20.64 -18.80 2.34
N ARG A 201 -20.94 -19.08 1.07
CA ARG A 201 -22.10 -19.92 0.74
C ARG A 201 -21.87 -21.25 1.45
N SER A 202 -22.77 -21.61 2.35
CA SER A 202 -22.75 -22.90 3.03
C SER A 202 -22.55 -24.00 1.98
N PRO A 203 -21.61 -24.94 2.19
CA PRO A 203 -21.51 -26.09 1.31
C PRO A 203 -22.82 -26.88 1.45
N SER A 204 -23.59 -26.96 0.37
CA SER A 204 -24.77 -27.81 0.29
C SER A 204 -24.32 -29.27 0.21
N TRP A 205 -23.86 -29.83 1.32
CA TRP A 205 -23.66 -31.27 1.50
C TRP A 205 -25.00 -32.00 1.68
N ARG A 206 -25.89 -31.90 0.68
CA ARG A 206 -27.04 -32.81 0.57
C ARG A 206 -27.21 -33.25 -0.88
N ARG A 207 -27.16 -34.57 -1.04
CA ARG A 207 -27.41 -35.41 -2.23
C ARG A 207 -26.13 -35.82 -2.99
N CYS A 208 -25.53 -36.92 -2.58
CA CYS A 208 -25.73 -38.24 -3.19
C CYS A 208 -25.46 -39.32 -2.14
#